data_AF-A0A7J9PXT5-F1
#
_entry.id   AF-A0A7J9PXT5-F1
#
_cell.length_a   1.000
_cell.length_b   1.000
_cell.length_c   1.000
_cell.angle_alpha   90.00
_cell.angle_beta   90.00
_cell.angle_gamma   90.00
#
_symmetry.space_group_name_H-M   'P 1'
#
loop_
_entity.id
_entity.type
_entity.pdbx_description
1 polymer ?
#
loop_
_entity_poly.entity_id
_entity_poly.type
_entity_poly.pdbx_seq_one_letter_code
_entity_poly.pdbx_strand_id
1 'polypeptide(L)' 'MKYAVTGGAGFIASHLVDRLLDGNEVICIDNFVTGKKENI' A
#
# COMPACT_ATOMS: atom_id res chain seq x y z
N MET A 1 8.18 -3.28 -12.41
CA MET A 1 7.90 -4.60 -11.80
C MET A 1 6.47 -4.63 -11.27
N LYS A 2 5.98 -5.79 -10.81
CA LYS A 2 4.66 -5.91 -10.18
C LYS A 2 4.83 -6.29 -8.71
N TYR A 3 4.20 -5.53 -7.81
CA TYR A 3 4.25 -5.75 -6.37
C TYR A 3 2.84 -6.01 -5.82
N ALA A 4 2.74 -6.91 -4.85
CA ALA A 4 1.54 -7.09 -4.04
C ALA A 4 1.89 -6.75 -2.59
N VAL A 5 1.15 -5.82 -1.99
CA VAL A 5 1.39 -5.34 -0.62
C VAL A 5 0.15 -5.62 0.22
N THR A 6 0.29 -6.46 1.24
CA THR A 6 -0.76 -6.69 2.24
C THR A 6 -0.65 -5.63 3.35
N GLY A 7 -1.79 -5.20 3.89
CA GLY A 7 -1.82 -4.14 4.89
C GLY A 7 -1.43 -2.76 4.34
N GLY A 8 -1.64 -2.53 3.03
CA GLY A 8 -1.19 -1.34 2.31
C GLY A 8 -1.74 0.00 2.82
N ALA A 9 -2.85 0.00 3.57
CA ALA A 9 -3.43 1.18 4.18
C ALA A 9 -2.90 1.43 5.62
N GLY A 10 -1.92 0.66 6.09
CA GLY A 10 -1.22 0.91 7.36
C GLY A 10 -0.17 2.03 7.26
N PHE A 11 0.18 2.65 8.39
CA PHE A 11 1.10 3.80 8.42
C PHE A 11 2.43 3.56 7.68
N ILE A 12 3.09 2.42 7.89
CA ILE A 12 4.38 2.14 7.23
C ILE A 12 4.16 1.69 5.78
N ALA A 13 3.18 0.83 5.58
CA ALA A 13 2.95 0.20 4.28
C ALA A 13 2.52 1.22 3.23
N SER A 14 1.75 2.25 3.58
CA SER A 14 1.35 3.30 2.63
C SER A 14 2.56 4.04 2.04
N HIS A 15 3.52 4.41 2.88
CA HIS A 15 4.75 5.08 2.42
C HIS A 15 5.60 4.16 1.53
N LEU A 16 5.61 2.85 1.81
CA LEU A 16 6.24 1.87 0.94
C LEU A 16 5.52 1.80 -0.41
N VAL A 17 4.19 1.78 -0.42
CA VAL A 17 3.38 1.74 -1.63
C VAL A 17 3.64 2.98 -2.50
N ASP A 18 3.64 4.18 -1.91
CA ASP A 18 3.98 5.42 -2.60
C ASP A 18 5.35 5.33 -3.27
N ARG A 19 6.34 4.77 -2.57
CA ARG A 19 7.69 4.62 -3.12
C ARG A 19 7.76 3.58 -4.24
N LEU A 20 6.98 2.50 -4.14
CA LEU A 20 6.93 1.42 -5.14
C LEU A 20 6.19 1.86 -6.40
N LEU A 21 5.18 2.72 -6.30
CA LEU A 21 4.41 3.22 -7.45
C LEU A 21 5.27 3.98 -8.48
N ASP A 22 6.48 4.44 -8.10
CA ASP A 22 7.46 5.04 -9.00
C ASP A 22 8.01 4.03 -10.02
N GLY A 23 7.32 3.90 -11.16
CA GLY A 23 7.69 3.04 -12.28
C GLY A 23 7.27 1.58 -12.14
N ASN A 24 6.41 1.25 -11.16
CA ASN A 24 5.91 -0.11 -10.95
C ASN A 24 4.40 -0.15 -10.80
N GLU A 25 3.84 -1.34 -11.03
CA GLU A 25 2.44 -1.65 -10.75
C GLU A 25 2.34 -2.22 -9.33
N VAL A 26 1.46 -1.67 -8.51
CA VAL A 26 1.28 -2.10 -7.12
C VAL A 26 -0.18 -2.45 -6.87
N ILE A 27 -0.42 -3.64 -6.31
CA ILE A 27 -1.73 -4.07 -5.83
C ILE A 27 -1.70 -4.05 -4.30
N CYS A 28 -2.53 -3.20 -3.69
CA CYS A 28 -2.72 -3.18 -2.25
C CYS A 28 -3.91 -4.03 -1.83
N ILE A 29 -3.68 -4.89 -0.83
CA ILE A 29 -4.70 -5.74 -0.22
C ILE A 29 -4.79 -5.36 1.25
N ASP A 30 -5.89 -4.74 1.64
CA ASP A 30 -6.13 -4.30 3.01
C ASP A 30 -7.59 -4.50 3.39
N ASN A 31 -7.82 -4.90 4.65
CA ASN A 31 -9.15 -5.10 5.22
C ASN A 31 -9.59 -3.94 6.13
N PHE A 32 -8.74 -2.92 6.30
CA PHE A 32 -8.95 -1.73 7.11
C PHE A 32 -9.23 -1.99 8.60
N VAL A 33 -8.72 -3.09 9.17
CA VAL A 33 -8.89 -3.36 10.63
C VAL A 33 -8.17 -2.31 11.48
N THR A 34 -6.96 -1.90 11.08
CA THR A 34 -6.21 -0.77 11.69
C THR A 34 -5.76 0.27 10.67
N GLY A 35 -5.78 -0.05 9.38
CA GLY A 35 -5.46 0.86 8.28
C GLY A 35 -6.58 1.87 8.01
N LYS A 36 -6.24 3.00 7.39
CA LYS A 36 -7.18 4.06 7.03
C LYS A 36 -7.18 4.28 5.53
N LYS A 37 -8.36 4.50 4.93
CA LYS A 37 -8.46 4.86 3.51
C LYS A 37 -7.71 6.14 3.15
N GLU A 38 -7.51 7.03 4.11
CA GLU A 38 -6.75 8.28 3.93
C GLU A 38 -5.25 8.04 3.68
N ASN A 39 -4.74 6.85 4.02
CA ASN A 39 -3.32 6.53 3.88
C ASN A 39 -2.94 6.11 2.45
N ILE A 40 -3.89 5.89 1.53
CA ILE A 40 -3.63 5.40 0.17
C ILE A 40 -4.55 6.02 -0.88
#